data_AF-A0A2E6DUG6-F1
#
_entry.id   AF-A0A2E6DUG6-F1
#
_cell.length_a   1.000
_cell.length_b   1.000
_cell.length_c   1.000
_cell.angle_alpha   90.00
_cell.angle_beta   90.00
_cell.angle_gamma   90.00
#
_symmetry.space_group_name_H-M   'P 1'
#
loop_
_entity.id
_entity.type
_entity.pdbx_description
1 polymer ?
#
loop_
_entity_poly.entity_id
_entity_poly.type
_entity_poly.pdbx_seq_one_letter_code
_entity_poly.pdbx_strand_id
1 'polypeptide(L)'
;MIAMGRATHVAKLAVGLLLTVLTLWNLHIGFYERGPRGSGEMHKLVLTMVFSGSCSEASIQADINGSGISDCLQPLGTWEPIDAILLTIGVLLTWRSLRALFSSNRQRSRAERQGKSLQRIGMLIALVGIADFFGMLTENGEPMDAGDILGFPFPNGVSLILLTFALLISMVGGSMRRKGRRSKSRISESGARRFLGPAERHLPGDFSVGQLRRALMLDAYEDPFQVSTGDEWGGSIGRTCHYCNGEGCGQCGNTGSLG
;
A
#
# COMPACT_ATOMS: atom_id res chain seq x y z
N MET A 1 -18.83 -1.26 -4.17
CA MET A 1 -17.56 -2.03 -4.02
C MET A 1 -16.40 -1.30 -3.31
N ILE A 2 -16.57 -0.07 -2.78
CA ILE A 2 -15.47 0.72 -2.19
C ILE A 2 -15.13 0.33 -0.72
N ALA A 3 -16.04 -0.36 -0.01
CA ALA A 3 -15.88 -0.70 1.41
C ALA A 3 -14.86 -1.81 1.70
N MET A 4 -14.60 -2.71 0.75
CA MET A 4 -13.82 -3.93 0.98
C MET A 4 -12.33 -3.67 1.24
N GLY A 5 -11.75 -2.64 0.61
CA GLY A 5 -10.34 -2.29 0.78
C GLY A 5 -10.02 -1.78 2.19
N ARG A 6 -10.86 -0.89 2.74
CA ARG A 6 -10.65 -0.32 4.09
C ARG A 6 -10.78 -1.39 5.18
N ALA A 7 -11.77 -2.27 5.07
CA ALA A 7 -11.97 -3.36 6.03
C ALA A 7 -10.71 -4.25 6.14
N THR A 8 -10.07 -4.57 5.01
CA THR A 8 -8.85 -5.40 5.02
C THR A 8 -7.66 -4.72 5.72
N HIS A 9 -7.54 -3.39 5.61
CA HIS A 9 -6.49 -2.64 6.29
C HIS A 9 -6.75 -2.53 7.80
N VAL A 10 -8.01 -2.36 8.21
CA VAL A 10 -8.41 -2.38 9.62
C VAL A 10 -8.14 -3.75 10.24
N ALA A 11 -8.50 -4.84 9.56
CA ALA A 11 -8.20 -6.20 10.02
C ALA A 11 -6.68 -6.43 10.18
N LYS A 12 -5.86 -6.01 9.20
CA LYS A 12 -4.39 -6.10 9.29
C LYS A 12 -3.81 -5.26 10.43
N LEU A 13 -4.41 -4.10 10.71
CA LEU A 13 -4.02 -3.26 11.84
C LEU A 13 -4.34 -3.93 13.17
N ALA A 14 -5.54 -4.49 13.30
CA ALA A 14 -5.96 -5.21 14.50
C ALA A 14 -5.05 -6.41 14.78
N VAL A 15 -4.77 -7.24 13.76
CA VAL A 15 -3.86 -8.38 13.87
C VAL A 15 -2.44 -7.93 14.23
N GLY A 16 -1.93 -6.88 13.57
CA GLY A 16 -0.61 -6.34 13.86
C GLY A 16 -0.47 -5.87 15.30
N LEU A 17 -1.44 -5.09 15.79
CA LEU A 17 -1.47 -4.61 17.17
C LEU A 17 -1.57 -5.76 18.16
N LEU A 18 -2.47 -6.70 17.92
CA LEU A 18 -2.65 -7.87 18.78
C LEU A 18 -1.36 -8.67 18.90
N LEU A 19 -0.65 -8.93 17.78
CA LEU A 19 0.65 -9.59 17.81
C LEU A 19 1.69 -8.81 18.63
N THR A 20 1.79 -7.49 18.44
CA THR A 20 2.74 -6.69 19.22
C THR A 20 2.42 -6.64 20.71
N VAL A 21 1.14 -6.57 21.07
CA VAL A 21 0.72 -6.51 22.46
C VAL A 21 0.95 -7.86 23.12
N LEU A 22 0.58 -8.97 22.46
CA LEU A 22 0.79 -10.31 22.99
C LEU A 22 2.27 -10.62 23.21
N THR A 23 3.15 -10.24 22.28
CA THR A 23 4.59 -10.50 22.45
C THR A 23 5.19 -9.70 23.60
N LEU A 24 4.88 -8.41 23.68
CA LEU A 24 5.37 -7.55 24.78
C LEU A 24 4.78 -7.97 26.13
N TRP A 25 3.50 -8.37 26.15
CA TRP A 25 2.85 -8.87 27.36
C TRP A 25 3.51 -10.16 27.84
N ASN A 26 3.72 -11.14 26.95
CA ASN A 26 4.40 -12.38 27.30
C ASN A 26 5.81 -12.13 27.85
N LEU A 27 6.55 -11.19 27.24
CA LEU A 27 7.93 -10.91 27.60
C LEU A 27 8.05 -10.21 28.96
N HIS A 28 7.20 -9.22 29.23
CA HIS A 28 7.33 -8.34 30.41
C HIS A 28 6.46 -8.73 31.60
N ILE A 29 5.27 -9.28 31.33
CA ILE A 29 4.29 -9.61 32.36
C ILE A 29 4.18 -11.12 32.52
N GLY A 30 4.33 -11.87 31.43
CA GLY A 30 4.16 -13.33 31.43
C GLY A 30 2.69 -13.73 31.27
N PHE A 31 2.49 -14.99 30.93
CA PHE A 31 1.16 -15.58 30.70
C PHE A 31 0.83 -16.74 31.64
N TYR A 32 1.80 -17.21 32.41
CA TYR A 32 1.62 -18.36 33.28
C TYR A 32 2.07 -18.06 34.71
N GLU A 33 1.17 -18.29 35.66
CA GLU A 33 1.45 -18.22 37.09
C GLU A 33 1.72 -19.63 37.62
N ARG A 34 2.82 -19.81 38.34
CA ARG A 34 3.22 -21.12 38.87
C ARG A 34 2.38 -21.55 40.08
N GLY A 35 1.15 -22.02 39.86
CA GLY A 35 0.34 -22.83 40.80
C GLY A 35 0.02 -22.23 42.19
N PRO A 36 -0.88 -22.86 42.98
CA PRO A 36 -1.46 -22.26 44.19
C PRO A 36 -0.53 -22.14 45.41
N ARG A 37 0.73 -22.59 45.29
CA ARG A 37 1.80 -22.44 46.30
C ARG A 37 3.02 -21.68 45.76
N GLY A 38 2.99 -21.25 44.49
CA GLY A 38 4.05 -20.42 43.92
C GLY A 38 3.93 -18.99 44.41
N SER A 39 5.06 -18.31 44.48
CA SER A 39 5.26 -16.95 45.02
C SER A 39 4.52 -15.82 44.26
N GLY A 40 3.50 -16.13 43.46
CA GLY A 40 2.87 -15.18 42.51
C GLY A 40 3.81 -14.80 41.36
N GLU A 41 4.87 -15.57 41.13
CA GLU A 41 5.85 -15.31 40.09
C GLU A 41 5.29 -15.71 38.73
N MET A 42 5.12 -14.69 37.88
CA MET A 42 4.73 -14.86 36.50
C MET A 42 5.92 -15.33 35.66
N HIS A 43 5.64 -16.27 34.76
CA HIS A 43 6.60 -16.77 33.80
C HIS A 43 6.13 -16.52 32.36
N LYS A 44 7.13 -16.34 31.50
CA LYS A 44 6.97 -16.23 30.05
C LYS A 44 6.68 -17.63 29.49
N LEU A 45 5.71 -17.72 28.59
CA LEU A 45 5.46 -18.95 27.82
C LEU A 45 6.31 -18.94 26.55
N VAL A 46 6.92 -20.07 26.22
CA VAL A 46 7.61 -20.26 24.94
C VAL A 46 6.55 -20.45 23.85
N LEU A 47 6.21 -19.36 23.14
CA LEU A 47 5.09 -19.33 22.17
C LEU A 47 5.22 -20.39 21.08
N THR A 48 6.43 -20.71 20.62
CA THR A 48 6.65 -21.75 19.59
C THR A 48 6.14 -23.11 20.05
N MET A 49 6.44 -23.48 21.29
CA MET A 49 6.06 -24.76 21.87
C MET A 49 4.57 -24.83 22.23
N VAL A 50 3.98 -23.68 22.55
CA VAL A 50 2.52 -23.57 22.72
C VAL A 50 1.82 -23.72 21.37
N PHE A 51 2.30 -23.06 20.32
CA PHE A 51 1.71 -23.17 18.97
C PHE A 51 1.93 -24.53 18.31
N SER A 52 3.02 -25.23 18.61
CA SER A 52 3.23 -26.61 18.17
C SER A 52 2.37 -27.63 18.93
N GLY A 53 1.69 -27.21 20.00
CA GLY A 53 0.89 -28.08 20.86
C GLY A 53 1.70 -28.99 21.79
N SER A 54 3.03 -28.79 21.88
CA SER A 54 3.88 -29.55 22.79
C SER A 54 3.78 -29.07 24.23
N CYS A 55 3.36 -27.83 24.45
CA CYS A 55 3.12 -27.26 25.77
C CYS A 55 1.63 -27.02 26.01
N SER A 56 1.04 -27.85 26.87
CA SER A 56 -0.32 -27.70 27.40
C SER A 56 -0.27 -27.48 28.91
N GLU A 57 -1.33 -26.96 29.51
CA GLU A 57 -1.38 -26.77 30.96
C GLU A 57 -1.11 -28.06 31.74
N ALA A 58 -1.65 -29.19 31.25
CA ALA A 58 -1.46 -30.51 31.84
C ALA A 58 0.01 -30.99 31.76
N SER A 59 0.69 -30.74 30.64
CA SER A 59 2.11 -31.10 30.50
C SER A 59 3.01 -30.22 31.37
N ILE A 60 2.71 -28.91 31.44
CA ILE A 60 3.44 -27.97 32.30
C ILE A 60 3.30 -28.37 33.78
N GLN A 61 2.10 -28.75 34.23
CA GLN A 61 1.89 -29.23 35.60
C GLN A 61 2.58 -30.58 35.86
N ALA A 62 2.57 -31.50 34.90
CA ALA A 62 3.28 -32.77 35.04
C ALA A 62 4.79 -32.56 35.19
N ASP A 63 5.39 -31.69 34.38
CA ASP A 63 6.81 -31.35 34.43
C ASP A 63 7.18 -30.67 35.76
N ILE A 64 6.39 -29.69 36.19
CA ILE A 64 6.60 -29.00 37.47
C ILE A 64 6.52 -29.97 38.65
N ASN A 65 5.58 -30.91 38.64
CA ASN A 65 5.43 -31.88 39.72
C ASN A 65 6.52 -32.97 39.70
N GLY A 66 7.06 -33.30 38.53
CA GLY A 66 8.07 -34.34 38.35
C GLY A 66 9.50 -33.84 38.59
N SER A 67 9.90 -32.78 37.89
CA SER A 67 11.28 -32.26 37.85
C SER A 67 11.43 -30.86 38.46
N GLY A 68 10.33 -30.18 38.81
CA GLY A 68 10.35 -28.81 39.32
C GLY A 68 10.60 -27.73 38.26
N ILE A 69 10.88 -28.12 37.01
CA ILE A 69 11.26 -27.23 35.90
C ILE A 69 10.50 -27.70 34.65
N SER A 70 10.00 -26.75 33.85
CA SER A 70 9.37 -27.06 32.55
C SER A 70 10.03 -26.21 31.47
N ASP A 71 10.38 -26.85 30.35
CA ASP A 71 11.01 -26.21 29.18
C ASP A 71 10.05 -25.23 28.47
N CYS A 72 8.75 -25.34 28.75
CA CYS A 72 7.71 -24.45 28.26
C CYS A 72 7.74 -23.05 28.92
N LEU A 73 8.46 -22.92 30.03
CA LEU A 73 8.48 -21.72 30.88
C LEU A 73 9.86 -21.08 30.87
N GLN A 74 9.88 -19.77 30.69
CA GLN A 74 11.09 -18.97 30.75
C GLN A 74 10.96 -17.83 31.77
N PRO A 75 12.09 -17.34 32.31
CA PRO A 75 12.09 -16.14 33.13
C PRO A 75 11.67 -14.92 32.27
N LEU A 76 11.06 -13.93 32.92
CA LEU A 76 10.63 -12.70 32.29
C LEU A 76 11.82 -11.92 31.72
N GLY A 77 11.59 -11.17 30.64
CA GLY A 77 12.59 -10.30 30.01
C GLY A 77 13.63 -11.00 29.13
N THR A 78 13.59 -12.33 29.00
CA THR A 78 14.46 -13.06 28.06
C THR A 78 13.92 -12.96 26.64
N TRP A 79 14.70 -12.35 25.76
CA TRP A 79 14.37 -12.25 24.34
C TRP A 79 14.74 -13.54 23.62
N GLU A 80 13.74 -14.18 23.00
CA GLU A 80 13.99 -15.24 22.04
C GLU A 80 13.92 -14.74 20.60
N PRO A 81 14.55 -15.46 19.65
CA PRO A 81 14.43 -15.15 18.22
C PRO A 81 12.97 -15.05 17.77
N ILE A 82 12.09 -15.90 18.32
CA ILE A 82 10.66 -15.88 17.97
C ILE A 82 9.97 -14.59 18.42
N ASP A 83 10.28 -14.07 19.60
CA ASP A 83 9.68 -12.83 20.10
C ASP A 83 10.06 -11.66 19.20
N ALA A 84 11.31 -11.60 18.76
CA ALA A 84 11.79 -10.59 17.82
C ALA A 84 11.09 -10.71 16.45
N ILE A 85 10.91 -11.94 15.94
CA ILE A 85 10.19 -12.18 14.67
C ILE A 85 8.73 -11.76 14.78
N LEU A 86 8.02 -12.17 15.83
CA LEU A 86 6.61 -11.83 16.01
C LEU A 86 6.41 -10.34 16.25
N LEU A 87 7.28 -9.70 17.03
CA LEU A 87 7.24 -8.26 17.26
C LEU A 87 7.50 -7.48 15.97
N THR A 88 8.52 -7.86 15.19
CA THR A 88 8.83 -7.18 13.93
C THR A 88 7.70 -7.32 12.92
N ILE A 89 7.10 -8.51 12.78
CA ILE A 89 5.92 -8.73 11.93
C ILE A 89 4.75 -7.86 12.41
N GLY A 90 4.44 -7.86 13.71
CA GLY A 90 3.37 -7.07 14.30
C GLY A 90 3.54 -5.57 14.05
N VAL A 91 4.76 -5.04 14.26
CA VAL A 91 5.10 -3.63 14.02
C VAL A 91 4.99 -3.29 12.53
N LEU A 92 5.51 -4.14 11.63
CA LEU A 92 5.44 -3.90 10.19
C LEU A 92 4.00 -3.91 9.67
N LEU A 93 3.17 -4.84 10.14
CA LEU A 93 1.75 -4.90 9.78
C LEU A 93 0.99 -3.66 10.28
N THR A 94 1.20 -3.28 11.54
CA THR A 94 0.62 -2.08 12.14
C THR A 94 1.05 -0.83 11.38
N TRP A 95 2.33 -0.68 11.11
CA TRP A 95 2.88 0.48 10.40
C TRP A 95 2.37 0.59 8.96
N ARG A 96 2.34 -0.52 8.21
CA ARG A 96 1.85 -0.53 6.83
C ARG A 96 0.34 -0.27 6.75
N SER A 97 -0.44 -0.83 7.67
CA SER A 97 -1.89 -0.61 7.73
C SER A 97 -2.23 0.81 8.17
N LEU A 98 -1.54 1.36 9.18
CA LEU A 98 -1.68 2.76 9.61
C LEU A 98 -1.36 3.70 8.45
N ARG A 99 -0.24 3.48 7.75
CA ARG A 99 0.09 4.26 6.54
C ARG A 99 -0.97 4.16 5.46
N ALA A 100 -1.58 2.99 5.25
CA ALA A 100 -2.63 2.84 4.25
C ALA A 100 -3.95 3.53 4.66
N LEU A 101 -4.34 3.44 5.94
CA LEU A 101 -5.56 4.02 6.48
C LEU A 101 -5.50 5.55 6.56
N PHE A 102 -4.33 6.08 6.95
CA PHE A 102 -4.10 7.52 7.13
C PHE A 102 -3.36 8.16 5.96
N SER A 103 -2.93 7.40 4.94
CA SER A 103 -2.52 8.03 3.69
C SER A 103 -3.74 8.70 3.10
N SER A 104 -3.79 10.03 3.15
CA SER A 104 -4.72 10.76 2.31
C SER A 104 -4.50 10.28 0.89
N ASN A 105 -5.59 10.03 0.17
CA ASN A 105 -5.57 9.52 -1.20
C ASN A 105 -5.10 10.63 -2.16
N ARG A 106 -4.00 11.32 -1.80
CA ARG A 106 -3.20 12.09 -2.71
C ARG A 106 -2.60 11.07 -3.64
N GLN A 107 -3.33 10.80 -4.73
CA GLN A 107 -2.82 10.19 -5.95
C GLN A 107 -1.63 11.03 -6.44
N ARG A 108 -0.49 10.92 -5.77
CA ARG A 108 0.81 11.19 -6.38
C ARG A 108 0.87 10.17 -7.48
N SER A 109 0.73 10.65 -8.72
CA SER A 109 0.85 9.81 -9.90
C SER A 109 2.07 8.91 -9.73
N ARG A 110 1.96 7.66 -10.19
CA ARG A 110 3.08 6.69 -10.18
C ARG A 110 4.37 7.34 -10.72
N ALA A 111 4.22 8.21 -11.73
CA ALA A 111 5.26 9.07 -12.29
C ALA A 111 5.88 10.08 -11.31
N GLU A 112 5.11 10.72 -10.41
CA GLU A 112 5.68 11.59 -9.36
C GLU A 112 6.49 10.81 -8.33
N ARG A 113 6.06 9.58 -7.97
CA ARG A 113 6.79 8.72 -7.03
C ARG A 113 8.09 8.19 -7.65
N GLN A 114 8.01 7.64 -8.85
CA GLN A 114 9.18 7.17 -9.61
C GLN A 114 10.15 8.32 -9.89
N GLY A 115 9.64 9.49 -10.27
CA GLY A 115 10.46 10.68 -10.49
C GLY A 115 11.22 11.13 -9.25
N LYS A 116 10.61 11.07 -8.06
CA LYS A 116 11.29 11.37 -6.78
C LYS A 116 12.36 10.34 -6.43
N SER A 117 12.10 9.06 -6.67
CA SER A 117 13.07 8.00 -6.42
C SER A 117 14.29 8.15 -7.33
N LEU A 118 14.06 8.38 -8.63
CA LEU A 118 15.14 8.61 -9.61
C LEU A 118 15.94 9.86 -9.25
N GLN A 119 15.29 10.96 -8.85
CA GLN A 119 16.02 12.15 -8.39
C GLN A 119 16.91 11.87 -7.17
N ARG A 120 16.46 11.05 -6.21
CA ARG A 120 17.28 10.67 -5.05
C ARG A 120 18.47 9.81 -5.45
N ILE A 121 18.24 8.83 -6.33
CA ILE A 121 19.29 7.96 -6.85
C ILE A 121 20.32 8.77 -7.63
N GLY A 122 19.88 9.63 -8.55
CA GLY A 122 20.77 10.52 -9.30
C GLY A 122 21.57 11.46 -8.39
N MET A 123 20.96 11.98 -7.32
CA MET A 123 21.67 12.81 -6.33
C MET A 123 22.75 12.00 -5.58
N LEU A 124 22.46 10.76 -5.18
CA LEU A 124 23.46 9.91 -4.51
C LEU A 124 24.63 9.58 -5.45
N ILE A 125 24.34 9.22 -6.71
CA ILE A 125 25.38 8.94 -7.71
C ILE A 125 26.20 10.21 -7.98
N ALA A 126 25.58 11.39 -8.02
CA ALA A 126 26.30 12.66 -8.18
C ALA A 126 27.25 12.91 -7.00
N LEU A 127 26.84 12.64 -5.76
CA LEU A 127 27.72 12.80 -4.60
C LEU A 127 28.94 11.88 -4.67
N VAL A 128 28.74 10.62 -5.09
CA VAL A 128 29.85 9.68 -5.30
C VAL A 128 30.75 10.17 -6.44
N GLY A 129 30.19 10.61 -7.56
CA GLY A 129 30.97 11.14 -8.69
C GLY A 129 31.74 12.42 -8.36
N ILE A 130 31.20 13.29 -7.50
CA ILE A 130 31.92 14.49 -7.01
C ILE A 130 33.06 14.07 -6.08
N ALA A 131 32.83 13.13 -5.16
CA ALA A 131 33.87 12.62 -4.28
C ALA A 131 35.00 11.95 -5.09
N ASP A 132 34.65 11.20 -6.14
CA ASP A 132 35.61 10.63 -7.08
C ASP A 132 36.38 11.70 -7.86
N PHE A 133 35.69 12.74 -8.35
CA PHE A 133 36.32 13.83 -9.09
C PHE A 133 37.38 14.59 -8.26
N PHE A 134 37.14 14.76 -6.96
CA PHE A 134 38.11 15.34 -6.02
C PHE A 134 39.15 14.33 -5.52
N GLY A 135 39.16 13.10 -6.03
CA GLY A 135 40.11 12.06 -5.63
C GLY A 135 39.94 11.58 -4.20
N MET A 136 38.79 11.86 -3.56
CA MET A 136 38.50 11.44 -2.18
C MET A 136 38.27 9.92 -2.06
N LEU A 137 38.04 9.25 -3.20
CA LEU A 137 37.82 7.80 -3.27
C LEU A 137 39.09 7.00 -3.56
N THR A 138 40.23 7.65 -3.82
CA THR A 138 41.52 6.98 -4.06
C THR A 138 42.57 7.44 -3.05
N GLU A 139 43.56 6.60 -2.81
CA GLU A 139 44.68 6.89 -1.89
C GLU A 139 45.62 7.96 -2.44
N ASN A 140 45.66 8.11 -3.77
CA ASN A 140 46.56 9.03 -4.48
C ASN A 140 45.97 10.44 -4.73
N GLY A 141 44.72 10.71 -4.33
CA GLY A 141 44.05 12.00 -4.57
C GLY A 141 43.65 12.30 -6.02
N GLU A 142 43.68 11.32 -6.92
CA GLU A 142 43.30 11.44 -8.34
C GLU A 142 41.93 10.79 -8.61
N PRO A 143 41.16 11.19 -9.64
CA PRO A 143 39.93 10.50 -9.99
C PRO A 143 40.21 9.06 -10.43
N MET A 144 39.35 8.11 -10.04
CA MET A 144 39.52 6.72 -10.45
C MET A 144 39.56 6.58 -11.97
N ASP A 145 40.60 5.92 -12.50
CA ASP A 145 40.67 5.64 -13.94
C ASP A 145 39.69 4.53 -14.30
N ALA A 146 38.93 4.76 -15.37
CA ALA A 146 37.99 3.77 -15.88
C ALA A 146 38.69 2.58 -16.55
N GLY A 147 39.98 2.72 -16.87
CA GLY A 147 40.84 1.65 -17.38
C GLY A 147 40.94 0.47 -16.42
N ASP A 148 41.03 0.73 -15.11
CA ASP A 148 41.24 -0.32 -14.09
C ASP A 148 39.98 -1.14 -13.80
N ILE A 149 38.79 -0.58 -14.02
CA ILE A 149 37.50 -1.23 -13.74
C ILE A 149 36.85 -1.79 -15.01
N LEU A 150 36.92 -1.07 -16.12
CA LEU A 150 36.18 -1.38 -17.36
C LEU A 150 37.09 -1.88 -18.49
N GLY A 151 38.41 -1.89 -18.31
CA GLY A 151 39.38 -2.45 -19.27
C GLY A 151 39.63 -1.59 -20.51
N PHE A 152 39.12 -0.35 -20.54
CA PHE A 152 39.35 0.61 -21.63
C PHE A 152 39.73 1.99 -21.05
N PRO A 153 40.79 2.64 -21.54
CA PRO A 153 41.19 3.95 -21.04
C PRO A 153 40.18 5.00 -21.51
N PHE A 154 39.50 5.64 -20.57
CA PHE A 154 38.63 6.78 -20.87
C PHE A 154 39.32 8.08 -20.44
N PRO A 155 39.41 9.08 -21.33
CA PRO A 155 39.89 10.39 -20.93
C PRO A 155 38.92 10.97 -19.88
N ASN A 156 39.46 11.31 -18.71
CA ASN A 156 38.79 11.89 -17.53
C ASN A 156 38.15 10.91 -16.51
N GLY A 157 38.45 9.61 -16.57
CA GLY A 157 38.14 8.65 -15.49
C GLY A 157 36.65 8.32 -15.28
N VAL A 158 36.36 7.54 -14.23
CA VAL A 158 35.02 7.04 -13.86
C VAL A 158 34.10 8.18 -13.38
N SER A 159 34.68 9.22 -12.77
CA SER A 159 33.95 10.38 -12.23
C SER A 159 33.04 11.06 -13.27
N LEU A 160 33.52 11.29 -14.49
CA LEU A 160 32.73 11.91 -15.56
C LEU A 160 31.56 11.01 -15.99
N ILE A 161 31.76 9.70 -16.00
CA ILE A 161 30.71 8.72 -16.33
C ILE A 161 29.63 8.74 -15.24
N LEU A 162 30.03 8.71 -13.97
CA LEU A 162 29.09 8.78 -12.84
C LEU A 162 28.29 10.08 -12.84
N LEU A 163 28.93 11.22 -13.08
CA LEU A 163 28.26 12.52 -13.13
C LEU A 163 27.28 12.64 -14.31
N THR A 164 27.64 12.14 -15.49
CA THR A 164 26.74 12.14 -16.65
C THR A 164 25.54 11.22 -16.43
N PHE A 165 25.74 10.02 -15.89
CA PHE A 165 24.63 9.13 -15.51
C PHE A 165 23.74 9.75 -14.43
N ALA A 166 24.33 10.38 -13.42
CA ALA A 166 23.61 11.07 -12.36
C ALA A 166 22.71 12.20 -12.90
N LEU A 167 23.23 12.99 -13.85
CA LEU A 167 22.48 14.06 -14.52
C LEU A 167 21.33 13.50 -15.35
N LEU A 168 21.56 12.45 -16.15
CA LEU A 168 20.52 11.81 -16.95
C LEU A 168 19.39 11.26 -16.07
N ILE A 169 19.73 10.51 -15.02
CA ILE A 169 18.76 9.94 -14.07
C ILE A 169 17.97 11.06 -13.37
N SER A 170 18.65 12.14 -12.96
CA SER A 170 18.02 13.29 -12.32
C SER A 170 17.09 14.07 -13.26
N MET A 171 17.48 14.21 -14.53
CA MET A 171 16.68 14.88 -15.56
C MET A 171 15.44 14.06 -15.92
N VAL A 172 15.56 12.75 -16.09
CA VAL A 172 14.44 11.82 -16.28
C VAL A 172 13.51 11.87 -15.07
N GLY A 173 14.07 11.80 -13.86
CA GLY A 173 13.29 11.92 -12.63
C GLY A 173 12.52 13.24 -12.53
N GLY A 174 13.18 14.35 -12.92
CA GLY A 174 12.59 15.68 -12.97
C GLY A 174 11.51 15.84 -14.03
N SER A 175 11.71 15.30 -15.23
CA SER A 175 10.75 15.36 -16.34
C SER A 175 9.48 14.56 -16.00
N MET A 176 9.63 13.38 -15.38
CA MET A 176 8.52 12.58 -14.86
C MET A 176 7.74 13.31 -13.76
N ARG A 177 8.45 14.02 -12.87
CA ARG A 177 7.83 14.85 -11.83
C ARG A 177 7.05 16.03 -12.42
N ARG A 178 7.60 16.69 -13.44
CA ARG A 178 6.94 17.78 -14.18
C ARG A 178 5.71 17.28 -14.94
N LYS A 179 5.80 16.13 -15.62
CA LYS A 179 4.67 15.49 -16.32
C LYS A 179 3.56 15.08 -15.34
N GLY A 180 3.93 14.51 -14.19
CA GLY A 180 3.00 14.18 -13.13
C GLY A 180 2.28 15.39 -12.52
N ARG A 181 2.94 16.56 -12.47
CA ARG A 181 2.33 17.83 -12.04
C ARG A 181 1.45 18.47 -13.12
N ARG A 182 1.89 18.48 -14.39
CA ARG A 182 1.12 19.02 -15.54
C ARG A 182 -0.15 18.22 -15.84
N SER A 183 -0.13 16.90 -15.66
CA SER A 183 -1.35 16.08 -15.76
C SER A 183 -2.40 16.49 -14.73
N LYS A 184 -1.97 16.96 -13.56
CA LYS A 184 -2.87 17.47 -12.51
C LYS A 184 -3.37 18.90 -12.83
N SER A 185 -2.53 19.74 -13.44
CA SER A 185 -2.95 21.08 -13.85
C SER A 185 -3.90 21.06 -15.05
N ARG A 186 -3.74 20.16 -16.03
CA ARG A 186 -4.68 20.05 -17.17
C ARG A 186 -6.09 19.61 -16.79
N ILE A 187 -6.26 18.84 -15.70
CA ILE A 187 -7.60 18.53 -15.15
C ILE A 187 -8.18 19.77 -14.44
N SER A 188 -7.34 20.67 -13.92
CA SER A 188 -7.72 21.90 -13.22
C SER A 188 -7.80 23.14 -14.11
N GLU A 189 -7.23 23.12 -15.32
CA GLU A 189 -7.07 24.26 -16.25
C GLU A 189 -7.83 24.04 -17.56
N SER A 190 -8.94 23.29 -17.55
CA SER A 190 -10.06 23.57 -18.47
C SER A 190 -10.84 24.78 -17.95
N GLY A 191 -10.12 25.88 -17.71
CA GLY A 191 -10.57 27.12 -17.09
C GLY A 191 -11.46 28.01 -17.98
N ALA A 192 -12.27 27.43 -18.85
CA ALA A 192 -13.59 28.01 -19.06
C ALA A 192 -14.37 27.57 -17.83
N ARG A 193 -14.89 28.50 -17.02
CA ARG A 193 -15.85 28.16 -15.95
C ARG A 193 -16.99 27.40 -16.61
N ARG A 194 -16.90 26.07 -16.67
CA ARG A 194 -17.98 25.21 -17.15
C ARG A 194 -19.11 25.54 -16.19
N PHE A 195 -20.15 26.18 -16.71
CA PHE A 195 -21.31 26.55 -15.94
C PHE A 195 -21.87 25.26 -15.36
N LEU A 196 -21.52 24.96 -14.12
CA LEU A 196 -22.05 23.83 -13.40
C LEU A 196 -23.47 24.21 -13.04
N GLY A 197 -24.42 23.57 -13.74
CA GLY A 197 -25.82 23.70 -13.41
C GLY A 197 -26.06 23.31 -11.94
N PRO A 198 -27.17 23.76 -11.33
CA PRO A 198 -27.49 23.45 -9.92
C PRO A 198 -27.43 21.94 -9.58
N ALA A 199 -27.75 21.08 -10.55
CA ALA A 199 -27.69 19.63 -10.42
C ALA A 199 -26.24 19.07 -10.40
N GLU A 200 -25.32 19.66 -11.15
CA GLU A 200 -23.93 19.19 -11.25
C GLU A 200 -23.10 19.48 -10.00
N ARG A 201 -23.50 20.48 -9.20
CA ARG A 201 -22.79 20.85 -7.96
C ARG A 201 -22.84 19.77 -6.88
N HIS A 202 -23.86 18.91 -6.93
CA HIS A 202 -24.08 17.85 -5.95
C HIS A 202 -23.51 16.51 -6.41
N LEU A 203 -22.89 16.46 -7.59
CA LEU A 203 -22.36 15.25 -8.19
C LEU A 203 -20.82 15.16 -8.04
N PRO A 204 -20.27 13.95 -7.89
CA PRO A 204 -18.82 13.73 -7.85
C PRO A 204 -18.20 14.11 -9.20
N GLY A 205 -16.96 14.64 -9.22
CA GLY A 205 -16.32 15.18 -10.43
C GLY A 205 -16.19 14.23 -11.63
N ASP A 206 -16.37 12.93 -11.42
CA ASP A 206 -16.44 11.88 -12.45
C ASP A 206 -17.86 11.28 -12.49
N PHE A 207 -18.89 12.11 -12.73
CA PHE A 207 -20.28 11.64 -12.79
C PHE A 207 -20.64 11.08 -14.18
N SER A 208 -21.43 10.00 -14.20
CA SER A 208 -21.94 9.43 -15.47
C SER A 208 -23.15 10.22 -15.99
N VAL A 209 -23.43 10.10 -17.30
CA VAL A 209 -24.61 10.73 -17.94
C VAL A 209 -25.91 10.32 -17.24
N GLY A 210 -26.01 9.07 -16.77
CA GLY A 210 -27.16 8.58 -16.00
C GLY A 210 -27.30 9.23 -14.62
N GLN A 211 -26.19 9.54 -13.94
CA GLN A 211 -26.23 10.27 -12.67
C GLN A 211 -26.68 11.73 -12.86
N LEU A 212 -26.25 12.36 -13.96
CA LEU A 212 -26.70 13.70 -14.31
C LEU A 212 -28.19 13.73 -14.63
N ARG A 213 -28.68 12.77 -15.42
CA ARG A 213 -30.10 12.65 -15.81
C ARG A 213 -31.00 12.44 -14.59
N ARG A 214 -30.59 11.57 -13.66
CA ARG A 214 -31.30 11.33 -12.40
C ARG A 214 -31.31 12.58 -11.51
N ALA A 215 -30.19 13.30 -11.43
CA ALA A 215 -30.09 14.54 -10.64
C ALA A 215 -30.99 15.67 -11.19
N LEU A 216 -31.31 15.62 -12.48
CA LEU A 216 -32.23 16.54 -13.15
C LEU A 216 -33.69 16.04 -13.16
N MET A 217 -34.00 14.91 -12.50
CA MET A 217 -35.32 14.27 -12.48
C MET A 217 -35.95 14.04 -13.86
N LEU A 218 -35.13 13.90 -14.91
CA LEU A 218 -35.61 13.62 -16.26
C LEU A 218 -36.22 12.22 -16.40
N ASP A 219 -35.91 11.32 -15.47
CA ASP A 219 -36.49 9.98 -15.40
C ASP A 219 -38.00 10.01 -15.05
N ALA A 220 -38.51 11.13 -14.52
CA ALA A 220 -39.93 11.31 -14.20
C ALA A 220 -40.78 11.76 -15.41
N TYR A 221 -40.15 12.17 -16.51
CA TYR A 221 -40.80 12.65 -17.74
C TYR A 221 -40.68 11.66 -18.91
N GLU A 222 -40.19 10.45 -18.66
CA GLU A 222 -40.16 9.38 -19.66
C GLU A 222 -41.57 8.78 -19.77
N ASP A 223 -42.32 9.27 -20.76
CA ASP A 223 -43.71 8.89 -20.99
C ASP A 223 -43.80 7.44 -21.52
N PRO A 224 -44.59 6.54 -20.90
CA PRO A 224 -44.84 5.19 -21.42
C PRO A 224 -45.31 5.17 -22.88
N PHE A 225 -45.88 6.25 -23.41
CA PHE A 225 -46.27 6.32 -24.82
C PHE A 225 -45.09 6.33 -25.81
N GLN A 226 -43.87 6.74 -25.41
CA GLN A 226 -42.68 6.60 -26.25
C GLN A 226 -41.98 5.23 -26.12
N VAL A 227 -42.37 4.43 -25.12
CA VAL A 227 -41.84 3.08 -24.90
C VAL A 227 -42.57 2.05 -25.79
N SER A 228 -43.71 2.41 -26.39
CA SER A 228 -44.56 1.49 -27.18
C SER A 228 -44.78 1.86 -28.66
N THR A 229 -44.13 2.89 -29.19
CA THR A 229 -44.33 3.33 -30.60
C THR A 229 -43.31 2.78 -31.62
N GLY A 230 -42.44 1.87 -31.20
CA GLY A 230 -41.77 0.91 -32.06
C GLY A 230 -41.58 -0.32 -31.17
N ASP A 231 -42.06 -1.51 -31.49
CA ASP A 231 -41.88 -2.19 -32.76
C ASP A 231 -42.97 -3.27 -32.90
N GLU A 232 -43.92 -3.10 -33.81
CA GLU A 232 -44.74 -4.22 -34.30
C GLU A 232 -44.01 -4.83 -35.50
N TRP A 233 -42.84 -5.44 -35.27
CA TRP A 233 -42.23 -6.37 -36.21
C TRP A 233 -41.46 -7.43 -35.42
N GLY A 234 -41.92 -8.68 -35.54
CA GLY A 234 -41.46 -9.84 -34.79
C GLY A 234 -39.94 -10.05 -34.86
N GLY A 235 -39.25 -9.62 -33.80
CA GLY A 235 -37.86 -9.92 -33.52
C GLY A 235 -37.47 -9.27 -32.20
N SER A 236 -37.31 -10.06 -31.14
CA SER A 236 -37.02 -9.60 -29.78
C SER A 236 -35.62 -8.98 -29.65
N ILE A 237 -35.41 -7.78 -30.19
CA ILE A 237 -34.21 -6.98 -29.98
C ILE A 237 -34.64 -5.78 -29.13
N GLY A 238 -34.64 -5.97 -27.80
CA GLY A 238 -34.84 -4.85 -26.87
C GLY A 238 -33.82 -3.73 -27.16
N ARG A 239 -34.26 -2.47 -27.07
CA ARG A 239 -33.41 -1.30 -27.37
C ARG A 239 -32.14 -1.35 -26.52
N THR A 240 -30.99 -1.03 -27.10
CA THR A 240 -29.72 -0.98 -26.34
C THR A 240 -29.88 -0.05 -25.13
N CYS A 241 -29.54 -0.58 -23.96
CA CYS A 241 -29.73 0.11 -22.70
C CYS A 241 -28.78 1.31 -22.62
N HIS A 242 -29.34 2.52 -22.71
CA HIS A 242 -28.58 3.78 -22.68
C HIS A 242 -27.79 4.00 -21.39
N TYR A 243 -28.19 3.33 -20.29
CA TYR A 243 -27.45 3.40 -19.02
C TYR A 243 -26.10 2.67 -19.06
N CYS A 244 -25.94 1.67 -19.92
CA CYS A 244 -24.72 0.88 -20.07
C CYS A 244 -24.23 0.77 -21.51
N ASN A 245 -24.83 1.54 -22.43
CA ASN A 245 -24.51 1.55 -23.85
C ASN A 245 -24.44 0.15 -24.49
N GLY A 246 -25.31 -0.77 -24.08
CA GLY A 246 -25.32 -2.16 -24.56
C GLY A 246 -24.46 -3.16 -23.77
N GLU A 247 -23.63 -2.72 -22.81
CA GLU A 247 -22.70 -3.63 -22.10
C GLU A 247 -23.34 -4.44 -20.94
N GLY A 248 -24.57 -4.10 -20.56
CA GLY A 248 -25.27 -4.69 -19.42
C GLY A 248 -25.00 -3.95 -18.11
N CYS A 249 -26.06 -3.56 -17.41
CA CYS A 249 -25.98 -3.04 -16.05
C CYS A 249 -27.22 -3.42 -15.24
N GLY A 250 -27.17 -3.19 -13.93
CA GLY A 250 -28.29 -3.50 -13.03
C GLY A 250 -29.61 -2.79 -13.36
N GLN A 251 -29.60 -1.74 -14.19
CA GLN A 251 -30.83 -1.07 -14.66
C GLN A 251 -31.52 -1.82 -15.81
N CYS A 252 -30.80 -2.66 -16.55
CA CYS A 252 -31.35 -3.54 -17.59
C CYS A 252 -31.22 -5.02 -17.21
N GLY A 253 -31.11 -5.36 -15.93
CA GLY A 253 -30.93 -6.76 -15.52
C GLY A 253 -29.66 -7.43 -16.11
N ASN A 254 -28.63 -6.64 -16.44
CA ASN A 254 -27.40 -7.06 -17.12
C ASN A 254 -27.55 -7.59 -18.56
N THR A 255 -28.71 -7.41 -19.21
CA THR A 255 -28.92 -7.90 -20.59
C THR A 255 -28.28 -6.98 -21.64
N GLY A 256 -27.99 -5.73 -21.28
CA GLY A 256 -27.53 -4.72 -22.23
C GLY A 256 -28.67 -4.13 -23.08
N SER A 257 -29.90 -4.61 -22.93
CA SER A 257 -31.09 -4.13 -23.61
C SER A 257 -32.22 -3.83 -22.62
N LEU A 258 -32.96 -2.75 -22.86
CA LEU A 258 -34.20 -2.49 -22.15
C LEU A 258 -35.29 -3.29 -22.90
N GLY A 259 -35.74 -4.36 -22.26
CA GLY A 259 -36.86 -5.19 -22.69
C GLY A 259 -37.91 -5.26 -21.60
#